data_AF-A0A2I1IG72-F1
#
_entry.id   AF-A0A2I1IG72-F1
#
_cell.length_a   1.000
_cell.length_b   1.000
_cell.length_c   1.000
_cell.angle_alpha   90.00
_cell.angle_beta   90.00
_cell.angle_gamma   90.00
#
_symmetry.space_group_name_H-M   'P 1'
#
loop_
_entity.id
_entity.type
_entity.pdbx_description
1 polymer ?
#
loop_
_entity_poly.entity_id
_entity_poly.type
_entity_poly.pdbx_seq_one_letter_code
_entity_poly.pdbx_strand_id
1 'polypeptide(L)'
;MEHFRQEKNEYFTHAVMLVTSDDSLGPTEISYLENAFHSRALAAGRVRTLNSNDPSPGTVTEEKKADLEEFIAFATIAIGSLGYRIFEKADDDKASVTAHPVPAPDAKFLMGSSANGKLQWKSESGIPLGQLEQQELAE
;
A
#
# COMPACT_ATOMS: atom_id res chain seq x y z
N MET A 1 -7.97 -20.46 25.60
CA MET A 1 -8.92 -19.35 25.75
C MET A 1 -8.18 -18.09 25.35
N GLU A 2 -8.19 -17.77 24.06
CA GLU A 2 -9.13 -16.84 23.42
C GLU A 2 -8.47 -15.46 23.28
N HIS A 3 -7.65 -15.33 22.24
CA HIS A 3 -7.29 -14.03 21.64
C HIS A 3 -7.46 -14.13 20.11
N PHE A 4 -8.48 -14.87 19.68
CA PHE A 4 -9.02 -14.76 18.33
C PHE A 4 -10.19 -13.77 18.41
N ARG A 5 -10.25 -12.82 17.47
CA ARG A 5 -11.31 -11.80 17.31
C ARG A 5 -11.23 -10.59 18.24
N GLN A 6 -10.41 -9.62 17.85
CA GLN A 6 -11.00 -8.30 17.67
C GLN A 6 -11.63 -8.27 16.27
N GLU A 7 -12.96 -8.29 16.18
CA GLU A 7 -13.75 -8.22 14.94
C GLU A 7 -13.52 -6.94 14.12
N LYS A 8 -12.66 -6.02 14.59
CA LYS A 8 -12.39 -4.73 13.97
C LYS A 8 -11.10 -4.67 13.16
N ASN A 9 -10.26 -5.69 13.19
CA ASN A 9 -9.01 -5.71 12.44
C ASN A 9 -9.24 -6.48 11.16
N GLU A 10 -9.53 -5.72 10.10
CA GLU A 10 -9.68 -6.21 8.73
C GLU A 10 -8.50 -7.15 8.40
N TYR A 11 -8.83 -8.38 8.03
CA TYR A 11 -7.85 -9.35 7.54
C TYR A 11 -7.09 -8.72 6.36
N PHE A 12 -5.75 -8.63 6.45
CA PHE A 12 -4.95 -8.20 5.31
C PHE A 12 -5.13 -9.21 4.17
N THR A 13 -5.34 -8.73 2.95
CA THR A 13 -5.45 -9.60 1.77
C THR A 13 -4.08 -9.99 1.22
N HIS A 14 -3.09 -9.14 1.45
CA HIS A 14 -1.73 -9.31 0.97
C HIS A 14 -0.75 -8.85 2.05
N ALA A 15 0.38 -9.55 2.17
CA ALA A 15 1.47 -9.19 3.05
C ALA A 15 2.79 -9.23 2.26
N VAL A 16 3.63 -8.22 2.46
CA VAL A 16 5.00 -8.19 1.96
C VAL A 16 5.93 -8.20 3.16
N MET A 17 6.86 -9.15 3.20
CA MET A 17 7.90 -9.25 4.22
C MET A 17 9.25 -8.96 3.58
N LEU A 18 9.99 -8.03 4.17
CA LEU A 18 11.37 -7.74 3.82
C LEU A 18 12.25 -8.42 4.86
N VAL A 19 13.21 -9.24 4.40
CA VAL A 19 14.12 -9.99 5.28
C VAL A 19 15.56 -9.78 4.82
N THR A 20 16.48 -9.75 5.77
CA THR A 20 17.92 -9.77 5.51
C THR A 20 18.49 -11.11 5.95
N SER A 21 19.54 -11.57 5.28
CA SER A 21 20.13 -12.89 5.55
C SER A 21 21.07 -12.90 6.76
N ASP A 22 21.40 -11.73 7.30
CA ASP A 22 22.51 -11.51 8.21
C ASP A 22 22.11 -10.87 9.55
N ASP A 23 20.80 -10.84 9.87
CA ASP A 23 20.26 -10.24 11.11
C ASP A 23 20.74 -8.80 11.35
N SER A 24 21.05 -8.09 10.26
CA SER A 24 21.67 -6.76 10.27
C SER A 24 20.74 -5.61 10.66
N LEU A 25 19.46 -5.91 10.91
CA LEU A 25 18.42 -4.94 11.23
C LEU A 25 18.17 -4.90 12.74
N GLY A 26 18.95 -4.08 13.43
CA GLY A 26 18.71 -3.78 14.84
C GLY A 26 17.47 -2.91 15.08
N PRO A 27 17.10 -2.65 16.35
CA PRO A 27 15.93 -1.84 16.69
C PRO A 27 15.95 -0.44 16.06
N THR A 28 17.15 0.15 15.94
CA THR A 28 17.33 1.49 15.39
C THR A 28 17.17 1.52 13.88
N GLU A 29 17.73 0.53 13.17
CA GLU A 29 17.57 0.34 11.73
C GLU A 29 16.11 0.06 11.38
N ILE A 30 15.43 -0.80 12.15
CA ILE A 30 14.00 -1.07 12.00
C ILE A 30 13.20 0.22 12.16
N SER A 31 13.49 1.02 13.19
CA SER A 31 12.81 2.30 13.42
C SER A 31 13.03 3.29 12.27
N TYR A 32 14.24 3.34 11.72
CA TYR A 32 14.57 4.17 10.56
C TYR A 32 13.78 3.73 9.32
N LEU A 33 13.76 2.42 9.03
CA LEU A 33 13.00 1.86 7.90
C LEU A 33 11.51 2.12 8.05
N GLU A 34 10.95 1.89 9.24
CA GLU A 34 9.54 2.16 9.53
C GLU A 34 9.19 3.63 9.27
N ASN A 35 10.01 4.57 9.77
CA ASN A 35 9.83 5.98 9.52
C ASN A 35 9.94 6.34 8.03
N ALA A 36 10.95 5.81 7.33
CA ALA A 36 11.17 6.09 5.93
C ALA A 36 10.03 5.55 5.04
N PHE A 37 9.56 4.32 5.28
CA PHE A 37 8.45 3.76 4.53
C PHE A 37 7.13 4.47 4.86
N HIS A 38 6.87 4.77 6.14
CA HIS A 38 5.68 5.49 6.57
C HIS A 38 5.59 6.89 5.94
N SER A 39 6.67 7.67 6.02
CA SER A 39 6.72 9.02 5.46
C SER A 39 6.58 9.03 3.94
N ARG A 40 7.21 8.09 3.22
CA ARG A 40 7.05 7.94 1.76
C ARG A 40 5.62 7.55 1.39
N ALA A 41 5.02 6.62 2.12
CA ALA A 41 3.64 6.19 1.88
C ALA A 41 2.63 7.31 2.14
N LEU A 42 2.84 8.10 3.20
CA LEU A 42 2.02 9.27 3.51
C LEU A 42 2.17 10.36 2.44
N ALA A 43 3.41 10.64 2.01
CA ALA A 43 3.71 11.60 0.95
C ALA A 43 3.15 11.19 -0.42
N ALA A 44 2.99 9.89 -0.66
CA ALA A 44 2.39 9.35 -1.87
C ALA A 44 0.86 9.53 -1.92
N GLY A 45 0.20 9.60 -0.76
CA GLY A 45 -1.25 9.79 -0.64
C GLY A 45 -2.10 8.60 -1.12
N ARG A 46 -1.47 7.43 -1.37
CA ARG A 46 -2.15 6.25 -1.93
C ARG A 46 -2.66 5.27 -0.87
N VAL A 47 -2.23 5.41 0.37
CA VAL A 47 -2.57 4.49 1.47
C VAL A 47 -3.03 5.26 2.69
N ARG A 48 -3.94 4.65 3.45
CA ARG A 48 -4.35 5.13 4.77
C ARG A 48 -3.61 4.34 5.83
N THR A 49 -2.94 5.04 6.74
CA THR A 49 -2.33 4.42 7.91
C THR A 49 -3.41 4.18 8.97
N LEU A 50 -3.42 2.97 9.54
CA LEU A 50 -4.38 2.59 10.59
C LEU A 50 -3.81 2.86 11.99
N ASN A 51 -2.48 2.88 12.11
CA ASN A 51 -1.80 3.24 13.34
C ASN A 51 -1.70 4.77 13.43
N SER A 52 -2.18 5.36 14.52
CA SER A 52 -2.06 6.81 14.78
C SER A 52 -0.72 7.20 15.42
N ASN A 53 0.23 6.27 15.49
CA ASN A 53 1.57 6.54 15.98
C ASN A 53 2.50 6.91 14.82
N ASP A 54 3.10 8.10 14.87
CA ASP A 54 4.18 8.47 13.97
C ASP A 54 5.48 7.75 14.40
N PRO A 55 6.07 6.90 13.54
CA PRO A 55 7.30 6.20 13.87
C PRO A 55 8.44 7.19 14.11
N SER A 56 9.20 6.99 15.18
CA SER A 56 10.37 7.82 15.48
C SER A 56 11.47 7.61 14.43
N PRO A 57 12.15 8.66 13.95
CA PRO A 57 13.10 8.58 12.83
C PRO A 57 14.33 7.70 13.06
N GLY A 58 14.54 7.17 14.28
CA GLY A 58 15.78 6.46 14.64
C GLY A 58 17.00 7.38 14.58
N THR A 59 18.15 6.92 15.07
CA THR A 59 19.40 7.66 14.91
C THR A 59 20.48 6.66 14.52
N VAL A 60 20.84 6.69 13.24
CA VAL A 60 21.86 5.81 12.65
C VAL A 60 23.10 6.62 12.27
N THR A 61 24.25 5.95 12.18
CA THR A 61 25.46 6.55 11.61
C THR A 61 25.26 6.82 10.12
N GLU A 62 26.01 7.78 9.55
CA GLU A 62 25.88 8.12 8.12
C GLU A 62 26.26 6.94 7.20
N GLU A 63 27.22 6.10 7.61
CA GLU A 63 27.55 4.86 6.90
C GLU A 63 26.32 3.93 6.82
N LYS A 64 25.69 3.67 7.97
CA LYS A 64 24.53 2.77 8.04
C LYS A 64 23.30 3.35 7.33
N LYS A 65 23.16 4.68 7.35
CA LYS A 65 22.11 5.38 6.60
C LYS A 65 22.24 5.16 5.10
N ALA A 66 23.45 5.16 4.54
CA ALA A 66 23.67 4.89 3.12
C ALA A 66 23.20 3.48 2.76
N ASP A 67 23.55 2.48 3.58
CA ASP A 67 23.11 1.09 3.38
C ASP A 67 21.57 0.98 3.44
N LEU A 68 20.93 1.64 4.41
CA LEU A 68 19.48 1.60 4.58
C LEU A 68 18.76 2.30 3.42
N GLU A 69 19.28 3.41 2.89
CA GLU A 69 18.70 4.08 1.72
C GLU A 69 18.78 3.21 0.47
N GLU A 70 19.89 2.49 0.26
CA GLU A 70 20.01 1.50 -0.81
C GLU A 70 18.98 0.37 -0.65
N PHE A 71 18.84 -0.14 0.58
CA PHE A 71 17.85 -1.16 0.90
C PHE A 71 16.41 -0.68 0.60
N ILE A 72 16.07 0.54 1.01
CA ILE A 72 14.75 1.11 0.74
C ILE A 72 14.52 1.28 -0.76
N ALA A 73 15.53 1.71 -1.53
CA ALA A 73 15.43 1.83 -2.97
C ALA A 73 15.12 0.46 -3.62
N PHE A 74 15.85 -0.59 -3.23
CA PHE A 74 15.59 -1.95 -3.69
C PHE A 74 14.18 -2.43 -3.33
N ALA A 75 13.79 -2.26 -2.07
CA ALA A 75 12.47 -2.66 -1.59
C ALA A 75 11.34 -1.93 -2.34
N THR A 76 11.50 -0.64 -2.62
CA THR A 76 10.54 0.17 -3.38
C THR A 76 10.34 -0.39 -4.79
N ILE A 77 11.43 -0.76 -5.47
CA ILE A 77 11.38 -1.35 -6.82
C ILE A 77 10.71 -2.73 -6.76
N ALA A 78 11.09 -3.58 -5.81
CA ALA A 78 10.52 -4.92 -5.66
C ALA A 78 9.02 -4.89 -5.34
N ILE A 79 8.59 -4.00 -4.45
CA ILE A 79 7.18 -3.82 -4.10
C ILE A 79 6.40 -3.26 -5.30
N GLY A 80 6.99 -2.31 -6.02
CA GLY A 80 6.41 -1.73 -7.23
C GLY A 80 6.27 -2.74 -8.38
N SER A 81 7.20 -3.68 -8.52
CA SER A 81 7.16 -4.72 -9.57
C SER A 81 6.10 -5.79 -9.29
N LEU A 82 5.76 -6.01 -8.01
CA LEU A 82 4.61 -6.81 -7.59
C LEU A 82 3.25 -6.11 -7.85
N GLY A 83 3.25 -4.87 -8.35
CA GLY A 83 2.06 -4.08 -8.64
C GLY A 83 1.59 -3.19 -7.48
N TYR A 84 2.30 -3.19 -6.34
CA TYR A 84 1.99 -2.31 -5.21
C TYR A 84 2.70 -0.98 -5.37
N ARG A 85 2.00 0.02 -5.90
CA ARG A 85 2.58 1.34 -6.14
C ARG A 85 2.37 2.27 -4.94
N ILE A 86 2.65 1.79 -3.72
CA ILE A 86 2.30 2.45 -2.45
C ILE A 86 3.19 3.66 -2.12
N PHE A 87 4.40 3.74 -2.71
CA PHE A 87 5.38 4.81 -2.46
C PHE A 87 5.46 5.85 -3.59
N GLU A 88 4.66 5.69 -4.64
CA GLU A 88 4.61 6.64 -5.75
C GLU A 88 3.45 7.60 -5.57
N LYS A 89 3.64 8.88 -5.89
CA LYS A 89 2.56 9.87 -5.81
C LYS A 89 1.36 9.45 -6.65
N ALA A 90 0.15 9.56 -6.10
CA ALA A 90 -1.07 9.45 -6.89
C ALA A 90 -0.98 10.40 -8.09
N ASP A 91 -1.24 9.89 -9.29
CA ASP A 91 -1.41 10.73 -10.48
C ASP A 91 -2.72 11.49 -10.28
N ASP A 92 -2.67 12.64 -9.62
CA ASP A 92 -3.79 13.59 -9.59
C ASP A 92 -3.86 14.42 -10.89
N ASP A 93 -2.95 14.18 -11.86
CA ASP A 93 -2.75 15.08 -13.01
C ASP A 93 -2.62 14.40 -14.40
N LYS A 94 -3.27 13.23 -14.61
CA LYS A 94 -3.46 12.69 -15.98
C LYS A 94 -4.91 12.31 -16.32
N ALA A 95 -5.86 13.13 -15.88
CA ALA A 95 -7.15 13.28 -16.56
C ALA A 95 -7.12 14.36 -17.67
N SER A 96 -5.98 15.04 -17.89
CA SER A 96 -5.78 15.99 -19.00
C SER A 96 -4.59 15.60 -19.88
N VAL A 97 -4.60 14.39 -20.45
CA VAL A 97 -3.92 14.21 -21.73
C VAL A 97 -4.88 14.75 -22.78
N THR A 98 -4.66 16.01 -23.19
CA THR A 98 -5.26 16.58 -24.39
C THR A 98 -5.19 15.54 -25.49
N ALA A 99 -6.36 15.05 -25.89
CA ALA A 99 -6.51 14.08 -26.96
C ALA A 99 -5.92 14.69 -28.26
N HIS A 100 -4.69 14.33 -28.59
CA HIS A 100 -4.32 14.24 -29.99
C HIS A 100 -5.05 13.02 -30.54
N PRO A 101 -5.95 13.15 -31.53
CA PRO A 101 -6.62 12.00 -32.10
C PRO A 101 -5.59 11.24 -32.94
N VAL A 102 -4.93 10.27 -32.32
CA VAL A 102 -4.27 9.20 -33.08
C VAL A 102 -5.40 8.30 -33.56
N PRO A 103 -5.54 8.05 -34.88
CA PRO A 103 -6.57 7.14 -35.36
C PRO A 103 -6.22 5.74 -34.86
N ALA A 104 -7.11 5.18 -34.05
CA ALA A 104 -6.96 3.84 -33.51
C ALA A 104 -6.98 2.78 -34.62
N PRO A 105 -6.35 1.63 -34.37
CA PRO A 105 -7.02 0.36 -34.60
C PRO A 105 -7.22 -0.31 -33.23
N ASP A 106 -8.45 -0.27 -32.72
CA ASP A 106 -9.05 -1.24 -31.79
C ASP A 106 -8.30 -1.76 -30.56
N ALA A 107 -7.32 -1.03 -30.02
CA ALA A 107 -6.74 -1.37 -28.71
C ALA A 107 -7.54 -0.71 -27.57
N LYS A 108 -8.61 -1.36 -27.11
CA LYS A 108 -9.16 -1.08 -25.77
C LYS A 108 -8.22 -1.67 -24.73
N PHE A 109 -7.39 -0.83 -24.11
CA PHE A 109 -6.53 -1.27 -23.02
C PHE A 109 -7.38 -1.45 -21.75
N LEU A 110 -7.54 -2.71 -21.30
CA LEU A 110 -8.11 -3.03 -19.99
C LEU A 110 -7.06 -2.73 -18.92
N MET A 111 -7.18 -1.58 -18.26
CA MET A 111 -6.34 -1.25 -17.11
C MET A 111 -6.96 -1.86 -15.86
N GLY A 112 -6.44 -3.02 -15.44
CA GLY A 112 -6.78 -3.64 -14.17
C GLY A 112 -6.17 -2.83 -13.03
N SER A 113 -6.99 -2.28 -12.15
CA SER A 113 -6.54 -1.80 -10.84
C SER A 113 -6.86 -2.85 -9.78
N SER A 114 -6.02 -2.95 -8.75
CA SER A 114 -6.37 -3.73 -7.56
C SER A 114 -7.57 -3.05 -6.90
N ALA A 115 -8.72 -3.72 -6.92
CA ALA A 115 -9.97 -3.20 -6.39
C ALA A 115 -10.42 -4.07 -5.21
N ASN A 116 -10.72 -3.44 -4.08
CA ASN A 116 -11.34 -4.15 -2.96
C ASN A 116 -12.80 -4.46 -3.33
N GLY A 117 -13.10 -5.70 -3.72
CA GLY A 117 -14.42 -6.14 -4.16
C GLY A 117 -15.54 -5.84 -3.15
N LYS A 118 -15.26 -5.89 -1.84
CA LYS A 118 -16.25 -5.57 -0.80
C LYS A 118 -16.71 -4.11 -0.81
N LEU A 119 -15.86 -3.20 -1.27
CA LEU A 119 -16.16 -1.77 -1.39
C LEU A 119 -16.65 -1.39 -2.80
N GLN A 120 -16.11 -2.06 -3.82
CA GLN A 120 -16.29 -1.68 -5.22
C GLN A 120 -17.48 -2.37 -5.88
N TRP A 121 -17.80 -3.61 -5.50
CA TRP A 121 -18.94 -4.33 -6.06
C TRP A 121 -20.20 -3.84 -5.37
N LYS A 122 -21.15 -3.34 -6.17
CA LYS A 122 -22.39 -2.73 -5.68
C LYS A 122 -23.60 -3.40 -6.32
N SER A 123 -24.69 -3.51 -5.57
CA SER A 123 -26.00 -3.86 -6.12
C SER A 123 -26.53 -2.78 -7.07
N GLU A 124 -27.64 -3.06 -7.76
CA GLU A 124 -28.35 -2.06 -8.58
C GLU A 124 -28.79 -0.83 -7.77
N SER A 125 -29.01 -1.00 -6.46
CA SER A 125 -29.31 0.07 -5.49
C SER A 125 -28.07 0.81 -4.96
N GLY A 126 -26.87 0.45 -5.41
CA GLY A 126 -25.61 1.11 -5.03
C GLY A 126 -25.00 0.64 -3.70
N ILE A 127 -25.53 -0.42 -3.09
CA ILE A 127 -25.06 -0.93 -1.79
C ILE A 127 -23.79 -1.77 -2.00
N PRO A 128 -22.68 -1.47 -1.29
CA PRO A 128 -21.45 -2.26 -1.38
C PRO A 128 -21.65 -3.69 -0.89
N LEU A 129 -20.99 -4.66 -1.54
CA LEU A 129 -21.07 -6.07 -1.18
C LEU A 129 -20.71 -6.35 0.29
N GLY A 130 -19.71 -5.65 0.84
CA GLY A 130 -19.34 -5.81 2.24
C GLY A 130 -20.45 -5.42 3.22
N GLN A 131 -21.31 -4.48 2.84
CA GLN A 131 -22.47 -4.09 3.65
C GLN A 131 -23.58 -5.13 3.58
N LEU A 132 -23.75 -5.79 2.42
CA LEU A 132 -24.72 -6.88 2.25
C LEU A 132 -24.33 -8.12 3.07
N GLU A 133 -23.06 -8.52 3.03
CA GLU A 133 -22.55 -9.65 3.83
C GLU A 133 -22.74 -9.41 5.35
N GLN A 134 -22.56 -8.17 5.82
CA GLN A 134 -22.77 -7.80 7.22
C GLN A 134 -24.25 -7.82 7.63
N GLN A 135 -25.17 -7.54 6.69
CA GLN A 135 -26.60 -7.62 6.94
C GLN A 135 -27.08 -9.08 7.00
N GLU A 136 -26.59 -9.95 6.12
CA GLU A 136 -26.88 -11.39 6.19
C GLU A 136 -26.32 -12.06 7.46
N LEU A 137 -25.14 -11.64 7.94
CA LEU A 137 -24.58 -12.21 9.18
C LEU A 137 -25.32 -11.78 10.45
N ALA A 138 -26.10 -10.69 10.37
CA ALA A 138 -26.82 -10.12 11.50
C ALA A 138 -28.28 -10.63 11.62
N GLU A 139 -28.73 -11.45 10.67
CA GLU A 139 -30.04 -12.12 10.63
C GLU A 139 -29.92 -13.58 11.06
#